data_AF-A0A953RKG7-F1
#
_entry.id   AF-A0A953RKG7-F1
#
_cell.length_a   1.000
_cell.length_b   1.000
_cell.length_c   1.000
_cell.angle_alpha   90.00
_cell.angle_beta   90.00
_cell.angle_gamma   90.00
#
_symmetry.space_group_name_H-M   'P 1'
#
loop_
_entity.id
_entity.type
_entity.pdbx_description
1 polymer ?
#
loop_
_entity_poly.entity_id
_entity_poly.type
_entity_poly.pdbx_seq_one_letter_code
_entity_poly.pdbx_strand_id
1 'polypeptide(L)'
;MMLSNRLVRLIETHANALALSLSEKVQASGQLHEYHNVPTYELNARVYEIYHQLGNWLLERQEEDIEHRYRAIGVRRAAQGVPLSQLIRAIVLTKQNLWEFLKRESVADNPIEIFGQQELLEQLDQFFDSAIYYAAQGYEESPKGHAQHEVVAAGKMH
;
A
#
# COMPACT_ATOMS: atom_id res chain seq x y z
N MET A 1 -18.32 -14.50 -10.30
CA MET A 1 -16.89 -14.57 -10.69
C MET A 1 -16.53 -13.93 -12.06
N MET A 2 -17.41 -13.14 -12.72
CA MET A 2 -16.99 -12.38 -13.93
C MET A 2 -16.66 -10.90 -13.63
N LEU A 3 -17.23 -10.33 -12.56
CA LEU A 3 -17.08 -8.91 -12.21
C LEU A 3 -15.73 -8.58 -11.55
N SER A 4 -15.19 -9.47 -10.71
CA SER A 4 -13.86 -9.33 -10.12
C SER A 4 -12.76 -9.26 -11.19
N ASN A 5 -12.86 -10.08 -12.24
CA ASN A 5 -11.89 -10.14 -13.33
C ASN A 5 -11.82 -8.86 -14.18
N ARG A 6 -12.95 -8.15 -14.39
CA ARG A 6 -12.95 -6.90 -15.18
C ARG A 6 -12.26 -5.79 -14.43
N LEU A 7 -12.54 -5.65 -13.13
CA LEU A 7 -11.98 -4.60 -12.30
C LEU A 7 -10.50 -4.85 -11.97
N VAL A 8 -10.11 -6.12 -11.76
CA VAL A 8 -8.70 -6.53 -11.70
C VAL A 8 -7.96 -6.13 -12.99
N ARG A 9 -8.49 -6.49 -14.16
CA ARG A 9 -7.89 -6.12 -15.45
C ARG A 9 -7.81 -4.60 -15.64
N LEU A 10 -8.81 -3.86 -15.17
CA LEU A 10 -8.81 -2.41 -15.23
C LEU A 10 -7.65 -1.83 -14.43
N ILE A 11 -7.43 -2.33 -13.21
CA ILE A 11 -6.33 -1.91 -12.33
C ILE A 11 -4.98 -2.28 -12.96
N GLU A 12 -4.83 -3.52 -13.44
CA GLU A 12 -3.59 -3.99 -14.06
C GLU A 12 -3.23 -3.17 -15.31
N THR A 13 -4.22 -2.90 -16.18
CA THR A 13 -4.02 -2.11 -17.41
C THR A 13 -3.60 -0.67 -17.10
N HIS A 14 -4.04 -0.12 -15.97
CA HIS A 14 -3.75 1.25 -15.55
C HIS A 14 -2.71 1.35 -14.44
N ALA A 15 -2.00 0.25 -14.12
CA ALA A 15 -1.03 0.21 -13.03
C ALA A 15 0.07 1.28 -13.17
N ASN A 16 0.50 1.59 -14.40
CA ASN A 16 1.47 2.65 -14.66
C ASN A 16 0.92 4.05 -14.33
N ALA A 17 -0.32 4.35 -14.74
CA ALA A 17 -0.96 5.64 -14.45
C ALA A 17 -1.21 5.80 -12.94
N LEU A 18 -1.65 4.73 -12.28
CA LEU A 18 -1.77 4.67 -10.83
C LEU A 18 -0.42 4.93 -10.14
N ALA A 19 0.67 4.34 -10.67
CA ALA A 19 2.00 4.52 -10.10
C ALA A 19 2.56 5.93 -10.23
N LEU A 20 2.36 6.56 -11.38
CA LEU A 20 2.73 7.96 -11.60
C LEU A 20 1.95 8.89 -10.66
N SER A 21 0.63 8.74 -10.61
CA SER A 21 -0.25 9.54 -9.73
C SER A 21 0.13 9.40 -8.25
N LEU A 22 0.41 8.17 -7.79
CA LEU A 22 0.84 7.99 -6.40
C LEU A 22 2.19 8.65 -6.13
N SER A 23 3.14 8.53 -7.06
CA SER A 23 4.47 9.11 -6.91
C SER A 23 4.40 10.63 -6.79
N GLU A 24 3.59 11.28 -7.63
CA GLU A 24 3.31 12.72 -7.53
C GLU A 24 2.70 13.09 -6.17
N LYS A 25 1.72 12.33 -5.68
CA LYS A 25 1.09 12.56 -4.37
C LYS A 25 2.06 12.38 -3.21
N VAL A 26 2.97 11.40 -3.29
CA VAL A 26 4.01 11.19 -2.28
C VAL A 26 4.97 12.39 -2.23
N GLN A 27 5.44 12.86 -3.39
CA GLN A 27 6.34 14.02 -3.48
C GLN A 27 5.65 15.32 -3.04
N ALA A 28 4.35 15.46 -3.30
CA ALA A 28 3.57 16.63 -2.87
C ALA A 28 3.20 16.62 -1.37
N SER A 29 3.36 15.48 -0.67
CA SER A 29 2.89 15.32 0.70
C SER A 29 3.97 15.69 1.72
N GLY A 30 3.74 16.79 2.45
CA GLY A 30 4.59 17.18 3.59
C GLY A 30 4.63 16.14 4.73
N GLN A 31 3.67 15.20 4.78
CA GLN A 31 3.63 14.12 5.76
C GLN A 31 4.52 12.92 5.40
N LEU A 32 5.07 12.89 4.18
CA LEU A 32 5.93 11.82 3.68
C LEU A 32 7.35 12.34 3.42
N HIS A 33 7.80 13.33 4.18
CA HIS A 33 9.09 13.98 3.96
C HIS A 33 10.29 13.02 4.01
N GLU A 34 10.25 11.99 4.86
CA GLU A 34 11.36 11.01 4.96
C GLU A 34 11.34 9.99 3.82
N TYR A 35 10.25 9.91 3.05
CA TYR A 35 10.23 9.15 1.80
C TYR A 35 11.08 9.78 0.70
N HIS A 36 11.51 11.05 0.84
CA HIS A 36 12.52 11.63 -0.06
C HIS A 36 13.89 10.93 0.04
N ASN A 37 14.17 10.23 1.15
CA ASN A 37 15.38 9.43 1.32
C ASN A 37 15.29 8.08 0.58
N VAL A 38 14.10 7.70 0.11
CA VAL A 38 13.90 6.49 -0.70
C VAL A 38 14.18 6.82 -2.17
N PRO A 39 15.03 6.05 -2.86
CA PRO A 39 15.30 6.31 -4.27
C PRO A 39 14.01 6.28 -5.12
N THR A 40 13.84 7.27 -6.00
CA THR A 40 12.62 7.41 -6.83
C THR A 40 12.34 6.18 -7.69
N TYR A 41 13.38 5.51 -8.21
CA TYR A 41 13.22 4.28 -8.97
C TYR A 41 12.66 3.13 -8.12
N GLU A 42 13.04 3.07 -6.84
CA GLU A 42 12.56 2.06 -5.90
C GLU A 42 11.08 2.31 -5.58
N LEU A 43 10.71 3.58 -5.42
CA LEU A 43 9.35 3.99 -5.14
C LEU A 43 8.44 3.66 -6.32
N ASN A 44 8.82 4.05 -7.55
CA ASN A 44 8.07 3.75 -8.76
C ASN A 44 7.93 2.24 -9.01
N ALA A 45 9.02 1.48 -8.87
CA ALA A 45 8.99 0.03 -9.02
C ALA A 45 8.09 -0.63 -7.97
N ARG A 46 8.18 -0.22 -6.70
CA ARG A 46 7.36 -0.77 -5.62
C ARG A 46 5.88 -0.48 -5.83
N VAL A 47 5.54 0.72 -6.28
CA VAL A 47 4.16 1.13 -6.53
C VAL A 47 3.58 0.40 -7.74
N TYR A 48 4.35 0.26 -8.81
CA TYR A 48 3.94 -0.54 -9.96
C TYR A 48 3.68 -2.00 -9.56
N GLU A 49 4.60 -2.60 -8.80
CA GLU A 49 4.45 -3.96 -8.29
C GLU A 49 3.18 -4.11 -7.43
N ILE A 50 2.85 -3.14 -6.57
CA ILE A 50 1.62 -3.19 -5.76
C ILE A 50 0.38 -3.28 -6.64
N TYR A 51 0.27 -2.43 -7.68
CA TYR A 51 -0.90 -2.44 -8.56
C TYR A 51 -0.92 -3.63 -9.52
N HIS A 52 0.24 -4.10 -9.97
CA HIS A 52 0.35 -5.26 -10.85
C HIS A 52 0.07 -6.59 -10.12
N GLN A 53 0.47 -6.72 -8.85
CA GLN A 53 0.22 -7.95 -8.07
C GLN A 53 -1.11 -7.94 -7.33
N LEU A 54 -1.81 -6.81 -7.32
CA LEU A 54 -3.15 -6.71 -6.73
C LEU A 54 -4.11 -7.70 -7.40
N GLY A 55 -4.01 -7.90 -8.71
CA GLY A 55 -4.83 -8.86 -9.44
C GLY A 55 -4.61 -10.30 -9.00
N ASN A 56 -3.36 -10.73 -8.91
CA ASN A 56 -3.01 -12.06 -8.40
C ASN A 56 -3.52 -12.25 -6.96
N TRP A 57 -3.38 -11.23 -6.12
CA TRP A 57 -3.85 -11.31 -4.75
C TRP A 57 -5.38 -11.45 -4.65
N LEU A 58 -6.11 -10.63 -5.40
CA LEU A 58 -7.58 -10.64 -5.41
C LEU A 58 -8.15 -11.94 -5.98
N LEU A 59 -7.42 -12.61 -6.87
CA LEU A 59 -7.86 -13.83 -7.55
C LEU A 59 -7.39 -15.12 -6.86
N GLU A 60 -6.21 -15.12 -6.26
CA GLU A 60 -5.54 -16.35 -5.79
C GLU A 60 -5.43 -16.45 -4.26
N ARG A 61 -5.76 -15.37 -3.51
CA ARG A 61 -5.83 -15.31 -2.03
C ARG A 61 -4.76 -16.14 -1.30
N GLN A 62 -3.52 -15.67 -1.28
CA GLN A 62 -2.46 -16.22 -0.43
C GLN A 62 -2.05 -15.18 0.63
N GLU A 63 -2.58 -15.33 1.84
CA GLU A 63 -2.27 -14.44 2.98
C GLU A 63 -0.78 -14.48 3.35
N GLU A 64 -0.15 -15.65 3.21
CA GLU A 64 1.28 -15.87 3.42
C GLU A 64 2.15 -14.98 2.51
N ASP A 65 1.72 -14.76 1.26
CA ASP A 65 2.43 -13.88 0.32
C ASP A 65 2.34 -12.41 0.75
N ILE A 66 1.19 -11.97 1.29
CA ILE A 66 1.06 -10.62 1.85
C ILE A 66 2.01 -10.48 3.03
N GLU A 67 1.99 -11.45 3.95
CA GLU A 67 2.79 -11.42 5.17
C GLU A 67 4.28 -11.27 4.83
N HIS A 68 4.82 -12.22 4.06
CA HIS A 68 6.25 -12.26 3.75
C HIS A 68 6.70 -10.95 3.09
N ARG A 69 5.90 -10.47 2.14
CA ARG A 69 6.19 -9.26 1.38
C ARG A 69 6.14 -8.01 2.25
N TYR A 70 5.06 -7.80 2.99
CA TYR A 70 4.88 -6.56 3.75
C TYR A 70 5.76 -6.52 4.99
N ARG A 71 6.09 -7.65 5.62
CA ARG A 71 7.16 -7.70 6.63
C ARG A 71 8.50 -7.25 6.06
N ALA A 72 8.88 -7.75 4.88
CA ALA A 72 10.12 -7.33 4.22
C ALA A 72 10.13 -5.82 3.88
N ILE A 73 8.99 -5.25 3.49
CA ILE A 73 8.85 -3.80 3.28
C ILE A 73 9.07 -3.04 4.60
N GLY A 74 8.46 -3.50 5.69
CA GLY A 74 8.63 -2.92 7.03
C GLY A 74 10.10 -2.87 7.46
N VAL A 75 10.79 -4.01 7.41
CA VAL A 75 12.21 -4.12 7.75
C VAL A 75 13.06 -3.15 6.93
N ARG A 76 12.82 -3.08 5.62
CA ARG A 76 13.58 -2.23 4.70
C ARG A 76 13.38 -0.75 5.00
N ARG A 77 12.14 -0.32 5.25
CA ARG A 77 11.82 1.09 5.52
C ARG A 77 12.38 1.55 6.87
N ALA A 78 12.35 0.68 7.88
CA ALA A 78 13.05 0.91 9.15
C ALA A 78 14.57 1.06 8.94
N ALA A 79 15.20 0.20 8.12
CA ALA A 79 16.62 0.30 7.82
C ALA A 79 17.00 1.63 7.13
N GLN A 80 16.09 2.15 6.29
CA GLN A 80 16.19 3.44 5.60
C GLN A 80 15.86 4.65 6.50
N GLY A 81 15.44 4.44 7.75
CA GLY A 81 15.12 5.53 8.69
C GLY A 81 13.76 6.19 8.47
N VAL A 82 12.90 5.61 7.64
CA VAL A 82 11.53 6.10 7.41
C VAL A 82 10.70 5.83 8.67
N PRO A 83 10.05 6.82 9.31
CA PRO A 83 9.20 6.56 10.47
C PRO A 83 8.02 5.65 10.14
N LEU A 84 7.62 4.78 11.08
CA LEU A 84 6.47 3.87 10.91
C LEU A 84 5.19 4.62 10.50
N SER A 85 4.94 5.80 11.08
CA SER A 85 3.78 6.63 10.73
C SER A 85 3.77 7.05 9.25
N GLN A 86 4.94 7.32 8.67
CA GLN A 86 5.07 7.64 7.25
C GLN A 86 4.90 6.41 6.37
N LEU A 87 5.39 5.24 6.82
CA LEU A 87 5.13 3.97 6.14
C LEU A 87 3.63 3.67 6.07
N ILE A 88 2.92 3.75 7.20
CA ILE A 88 1.47 3.56 7.25
C ILE A 88 0.77 4.58 6.36
N ARG A 89 1.17 5.86 6.41
CA ARG A 89 0.61 6.91 5.55
C ARG A 89 0.80 6.61 4.07
N ALA A 90 1.96 6.08 3.66
CA ALA A 90 2.22 5.71 2.27
C ALA A 90 1.30 4.56 1.80
N ILE A 91 1.05 3.55 2.64
CA ILE A 91 0.13 2.45 2.33
C ILE A 91 -1.31 2.99 2.22
N VAL A 92 -1.74 3.84 3.15
CA VAL A 92 -3.06 4.49 3.11
C VAL A 92 -3.22 5.34 1.85
N LEU A 93 -2.20 6.10 1.46
CA LEU A 93 -2.22 6.92 0.25
C LEU A 93 -2.31 6.05 -1.01
N THR A 94 -1.66 4.88 -1.02
CA THR A 94 -1.76 3.89 -2.10
C THR A 94 -3.20 3.41 -2.28
N LYS A 95 -3.89 3.09 -1.16
CA LYS A 95 -5.31 2.73 -1.13
C LYS A 95 -6.20 3.87 -1.65
N GLN A 96 -5.99 5.10 -1.17
CA GLN A 96 -6.75 6.28 -1.61
C GLN A 96 -6.58 6.57 -3.11
N ASN A 97 -5.36 6.44 -3.62
CA ASN A 97 -5.06 6.65 -5.03
C ASN A 97 -5.81 5.65 -5.92
N LEU A 98 -5.89 4.39 -5.49
CA LEU A 98 -6.71 3.37 -6.16
C LEU A 98 -8.21 3.75 -6.14
N TRP A 99 -8.73 4.15 -4.98
CA TRP A 99 -10.13 4.56 -4.85
C TRP A 99 -10.50 5.73 -5.76
N GLU A 100 -9.65 6.74 -5.85
CA GLU A 100 -9.88 7.89 -6.72
C GLU A 100 -9.91 7.46 -8.20
N PHE A 101 -9.01 6.57 -8.61
CA PHE A 101 -9.00 6.02 -9.95
C PHE A 101 -10.29 5.25 -10.26
N LEU A 102 -10.69 4.32 -9.39
CA LEU A 102 -11.92 3.55 -9.56
C LEU A 102 -13.17 4.44 -9.62
N LYS A 103 -13.22 5.50 -8.80
CA LYS A 103 -14.30 6.48 -8.87
C LYS A 103 -14.34 7.19 -10.22
N ARG A 104 -13.20 7.63 -10.76
CA ARG A 104 -13.15 8.30 -12.08
C ARG A 104 -13.63 7.38 -13.21
N GLU A 105 -13.18 6.12 -13.21
CA GLU A 105 -13.61 5.14 -14.22
C GLU A 105 -15.08 4.74 -14.07
N SER A 106 -15.61 4.69 -12.84
CA SER A 106 -17.03 4.39 -12.60
C SER A 106 -18.01 5.46 -13.10
N VAL A 107 -17.54 6.70 -13.32
CA VAL A 107 -18.36 7.79 -13.88
C VAL A 107 -18.55 7.65 -15.40
N ALA A 108 -17.79 6.77 -16.06
CA ALA A 108 -17.81 6.58 -17.51
C ALA A 108 -18.75 5.44 -17.99
N ASP A 109 -19.20 4.51 -17.14
CA ASP A 109 -20.06 3.38 -17.57
C ASP A 109 -21.10 2.90 -16.51
N ASN A 110 -22.31 2.64 -17.03
CA ASN A 110 -23.57 2.09 -16.49
C ASN A 110 -23.67 1.61 -15.00
N PRO A 111 -24.71 2.04 -14.21
CA PRO A 111 -24.94 1.67 -12.80
C PRO A 111 -25.23 0.19 -12.43
N ILE A 112 -25.14 -0.75 -13.38
CA ILE A 112 -25.63 -2.14 -13.20
C ILE A 112 -24.57 -3.08 -12.57
N GLU A 113 -23.33 -2.63 -12.34
CA GLU A 113 -22.23 -3.45 -11.76
C GLU A 113 -21.99 -3.30 -10.25
N ILE A 114 -22.90 -2.66 -9.50
CA ILE A 114 -22.68 -2.26 -8.08
C ILE A 114 -22.49 -3.46 -7.11
N PHE A 115 -23.10 -4.62 -7.36
CA PHE A 115 -23.02 -5.76 -6.43
C PHE A 115 -21.70 -6.55 -6.48
N GLY A 116 -21.05 -6.66 -7.65
CA GLY A 116 -19.72 -7.29 -7.77
C GLY A 116 -18.58 -6.35 -7.36
N GLN A 117 -18.87 -5.04 -7.30
CA GLN A 117 -17.94 -4.05 -6.78
C GLN A 117 -17.79 -4.20 -5.27
N GLN A 118 -18.87 -4.36 -4.51
CA GLN A 118 -18.81 -4.37 -3.03
C GLN A 118 -17.92 -5.51 -2.46
N GLU A 119 -18.06 -6.75 -2.94
CA GLU A 119 -17.19 -7.86 -2.50
C GLU A 119 -15.71 -7.56 -2.77
N LEU A 120 -15.42 -6.97 -3.92
CA LEU A 120 -14.07 -6.58 -4.29
C LEU A 120 -13.56 -5.41 -3.44
N LEU A 121 -14.44 -4.48 -3.07
CA LEU A 121 -14.13 -3.37 -2.16
C LEU A 121 -13.73 -3.91 -0.79
N GLU A 122 -14.49 -4.87 -0.26
CA GLU A 122 -14.20 -5.53 1.02
C GLU A 122 -12.88 -6.31 0.94
N GLN A 123 -12.61 -7.00 -0.17
CA GLN A 123 -11.32 -7.66 -0.40
C GLN A 123 -10.16 -6.67 -0.45
N LEU A 124 -10.31 -5.54 -1.15
CA LEU A 124 -9.30 -4.48 -1.18
C LEU A 124 -9.06 -3.87 0.20
N ASP A 125 -10.12 -3.66 0.98
CA ASP A 125 -9.99 -3.17 2.35
C ASP A 125 -9.18 -4.14 3.21
N GLN A 126 -9.54 -5.43 3.17
CA GLN A 126 -8.81 -6.48 3.88
C GLN A 126 -7.34 -6.58 3.46
N PHE A 127 -7.04 -6.43 2.16
CA PHE A 127 -5.65 -6.40 1.66
C PHE A 127 -4.83 -5.30 2.34
N PHE A 128 -5.34 -4.06 2.31
CA PHE A 128 -4.60 -2.93 2.82
C PHE A 128 -4.48 -2.96 4.35
N ASP A 129 -5.46 -3.52 5.05
CA ASP A 129 -5.39 -3.72 6.50
C ASP A 129 -4.31 -4.75 6.85
N SER A 130 -4.27 -5.90 6.16
CA SER A 130 -3.19 -6.90 6.31
C SER A 130 -1.83 -6.31 5.93
N ALA A 131 -1.75 -5.53 4.85
CA ALA A 131 -0.53 -4.86 4.42
C ALA A 131 0.02 -3.91 5.51
N ILE A 132 -0.84 -3.12 6.15
CA ILE A 132 -0.45 -2.23 7.25
C ILE A 132 0.04 -3.05 8.45
N TYR A 133 -0.70 -4.09 8.84
CA TYR A 133 -0.36 -4.94 9.97
C TYR A 133 1.02 -5.59 9.80
N TYR A 134 1.24 -6.31 8.70
CA TYR A 134 2.49 -7.00 8.45
C TYR A 134 3.66 -6.05 8.19
N ALA A 135 3.41 -4.88 7.60
CA ALA A 135 4.43 -3.85 7.46
C ALA A 135 4.87 -3.28 8.81
N ALA A 136 3.94 -3.06 9.74
CA ALA A 136 4.26 -2.64 11.10
C ALA A 136 5.06 -3.73 11.84
N GLN A 137 4.65 -4.99 11.71
CA GLN A 137 5.33 -6.12 12.34
C GLN A 137 6.79 -6.25 11.88
N GLY A 138 7.04 -6.20 10.56
CA GLY A 138 8.39 -6.21 10.02
C GLY A 138 9.19 -4.95 10.36
N TYR A 139 8.53 -3.80 10.49
CA TYR A 139 9.17 -2.56 10.94
C TYR A 139 9.69 -2.70 12.37
N GLU A 140 8.86 -3.25 13.25
CA GLU A 140 9.20 -3.52 14.64
C GLU A 140 10.38 -4.47 14.72
N GLU A 141 10.37 -5.59 13.99
CA GLU A 141 11.47 -6.59 13.92
C GLU A 141 12.83 -6.04 13.49
N SER A 142 12.88 -4.86 12.87
CA SER A 142 14.14 -4.23 12.50
C SER A 142 14.93 -3.80 13.74
N PRO A 143 16.26 -4.00 13.77
CA PRO A 143 17.12 -3.53 14.87
C PRO A 143 16.99 -2.03 15.14
N LYS A 144 16.70 -1.22 14.10
CA LYS A 144 16.46 0.22 14.24
C LYS A 144 15.05 0.54 14.78
N GLY A 145 14.05 -0.28 14.48
CA GLY A 145 12.70 -0.15 15.02
C GLY A 145 12.67 -0.41 16.53
N HIS A 146 13.39 -1.45 16.98
CA HIS A 146 13.57 -1.75 18.40
C HIS A 146 14.25 -0.60 19.16
N ALA A 147 15.35 -0.05 18.62
CA ALA A 147 16.08 1.04 19.26
C ALA A 147 15.25 2.33 19.40
N GLN A 148 14.40 2.66 18.43
CA GLN A 148 13.50 3.83 18.52
C GLN A 148 12.42 3.64 19.60
N HIS A 149 11.89 2.43 19.77
CA HIS A 149 10.91 2.12 20.82
C HIS A 149 11.53 2.15 22.23
N GLU A 150 12.74 1.60 22.42
CA GLU A 150 13.42 1.62 23.73
C GLU A 150 13.78 3.03 24.19
N VAL A 151 14.21 3.92 23.28
CA VAL A 151 14.53 5.31 23.62
C VAL A 151 13.27 6.09 24.03
N VAL A 152 12.14 5.87 23.38
CA VAL A 152 10.86 6.50 23.75
C VAL A 152 10.31 5.95 25.08
N ALA A 153 10.49 4.66 25.35
CA ALA A 153 10.12 4.06 26.62
C ALA A 153 10.97 4.59 27.78
N ALA A 154 12.29 4.74 27.58
CA ALA A 154 13.20 5.29 28.58
C ALA A 154 12.96 6.79 28.86
N GLY A 155 12.56 7.57 27.85
CA GLY A 155 12.28 9.00 27.98
C GLY A 155 10.98 9.36 28.71
N LYS A 156 10.08 8.39 28.97
CA LYS A 156 8.84 8.58 29.73
C LYS A 156 8.95 8.20 31.22
N MET A 157 10.12 7.73 31.66
CA MET A 157 10.40 7.34 33.05
C MET A 157 11.09 8.43 33.88
N HIS A 158 11.18 9.67 33.37
CA HIS A 158 11.65 10.85 34.09
C HIS A 158 10.60 11.95 34.02
#